data_AF-A0A8I2E6A5-F1
#
_entry.id   AF-A0A8I2E6A5-F1
#
_cell.length_a   1.000
_cell.length_b   1.000
_cell.length_c   1.000
_cell.angle_alpha   90.00
_cell.angle_beta   90.00
_cell.angle_gamma   90.00
#
_symmetry.space_group_name_H-M   'P 1'
#
loop_
_entity.id
_entity.type
_entity.pdbx_description
1 polymer ?
#
loop_
_entity_poly.entity_id
_entity_poly.type
_entity_poly.pdbx_seq_one_letter_code
_entity_poly.pdbx_strand_id
1 'polypeptide(L)'
;MREVPAGRDSPAGVPVPPLSLRGHGLVLRQWRADDAASMRELFGDPALAAAMNLPVPFDATAFIAALPRARRADHHHLAITEGTDVPLGLFFLWPERGVLGYGVGAAHRGRRLAVRALRLATAFCHGELGVTELLLPIFPDNLPSQAVAAGAGYRDLGGSVDVTAPGGHGRGRADLWVHRAGWPVPGGEPSPRRMTTAAGAGPASCPRHGPAGHRGRASTGMNSTGTM
;
A
#
# COMPACT_ATOMS: atom_id res chain seq x y z
N MET A 1 14.13 -26.84 9.07
CA MET A 1 14.05 -25.41 9.44
C MET A 1 14.57 -24.62 8.24
N ARG A 2 13.69 -23.97 7.46
CA ARG A 2 14.14 -23.13 6.34
C ARG A 2 14.42 -21.74 6.89
N GLU A 3 15.67 -21.30 6.84
CA GLU A 3 16.03 -19.92 7.14
C GLU A 3 15.56 -19.00 6.00
N VAL A 4 15.08 -17.82 6.38
CA VAL A 4 14.64 -16.78 5.45
C VAL A 4 15.89 -16.03 4.97
N PRO A 5 16.19 -15.97 3.67
CA PRO A 5 17.40 -15.31 3.17
C PRO A 5 17.46 -13.84 3.61
N ALA A 6 18.66 -13.38 4.00
CA ALA A 6 18.92 -11.97 4.21
C ALA A 6 18.74 -11.22 2.87
N GLY A 7 17.99 -10.12 2.90
CA GLY A 7 17.68 -9.31 1.71
C GLY A 7 18.94 -8.71 1.10
N ARG A 8 18.89 -8.41 -0.20
CA ARG A 8 19.93 -7.61 -0.86
C ARG A 8 19.65 -6.15 -0.56
N ASP A 9 20.61 -5.45 0.02
CA ASP A 9 20.50 -4.00 0.10
C ASP A 9 20.53 -3.42 -1.32
N SER A 10 19.48 -2.68 -1.70
CA SER A 10 19.55 -1.82 -2.87
C SER A 10 20.72 -0.83 -2.69
N PRO A 11 21.51 -0.53 -3.73
CA PRO A 11 22.64 0.40 -3.61
C PRO A 11 22.16 1.73 -3.03
N ALA A 12 22.84 2.19 -1.99
CA ALA A 12 22.51 3.42 -1.30
C ALA A 12 22.50 4.59 -2.30
N GLY A 13 21.33 5.21 -2.50
CA GLY A 13 21.19 6.46 -3.26
C GLY A 13 20.18 6.46 -4.40
N VAL A 14 19.70 5.29 -4.88
CA VAL A 14 18.65 5.27 -5.91
C VAL A 14 17.27 5.41 -5.25
N PRO A 15 16.46 6.44 -5.60
CA PRO A 15 15.09 6.54 -5.12
C PRO A 15 14.26 5.36 -5.65
N VAL A 16 13.77 4.50 -4.76
CA VAL A 16 12.80 3.46 -5.10
C VAL A 16 11.43 4.15 -5.29
N PRO A 17 10.88 4.19 -6.52
CA PRO A 17 9.60 4.85 -6.76
C PRO A 17 8.48 4.16 -5.97
N PRO A 18 7.42 4.90 -5.56
CA PRO A 18 6.33 4.30 -4.82
C PRO A 18 5.63 3.25 -5.68
N LEU A 19 5.39 2.08 -5.08
CA LEU A 19 4.70 0.98 -5.76
C LEU A 19 3.19 1.25 -5.80
N SER A 20 2.62 1.06 -6.99
CA SER A 20 1.17 1.07 -7.20
C SER A 20 0.79 -0.01 -8.21
N LEU A 21 -0.12 -0.89 -7.81
CA LEU A 21 -0.63 -2.02 -8.61
C LEU A 21 -2.14 -1.85 -8.80
N ARG A 22 -2.62 -2.08 -10.02
CA ARG A 22 -4.06 -2.05 -10.33
C ARG A 22 -4.50 -3.35 -10.98
N GLY A 23 -5.63 -3.89 -10.54
CA GLY A 23 -6.28 -5.06 -11.11
C GLY A 23 -7.35 -5.62 -10.17
N HIS A 24 -8.22 -6.49 -10.68
CA HIS A 24 -9.35 -7.05 -9.93
C HIS A 24 -10.25 -6.00 -9.23
N GLY A 25 -10.42 -4.83 -9.85
CA GLY A 25 -11.17 -3.71 -9.25
C GLY A 25 -10.48 -3.02 -8.06
N LEU A 26 -9.24 -3.41 -7.74
CA LEU A 26 -8.46 -2.85 -6.64
C LEU A 26 -7.31 -1.97 -7.14
N VAL A 27 -6.84 -1.12 -6.24
CA VAL A 27 -5.54 -0.50 -6.29
C VAL A 27 -4.80 -0.82 -4.99
N LEU A 28 -3.60 -1.41 -5.10
CA LEU A 28 -2.65 -1.51 -4.00
C LEU A 28 -1.66 -0.38 -4.18
N ARG A 29 -1.70 0.63 -3.32
CA ARG A 29 -0.87 1.83 -3.47
C ARG A 29 -0.13 2.16 -2.19
N GLN A 30 0.98 2.87 -2.33
CA GLN A 30 1.68 3.43 -1.17
C GLN A 30 0.73 4.28 -0.30
N TRP A 31 0.85 4.11 1.01
CA TRP A 31 0.25 5.00 2.00
C TRP A 31 0.74 6.44 1.86
N ARG A 32 -0.14 7.40 2.08
CA ARG A 32 0.08 8.85 1.98
C ARG A 32 -0.18 9.54 3.33
N ALA A 33 0.30 10.77 3.48
CA ALA A 33 0.02 11.59 4.66
C ALA A 33 -1.49 11.77 4.90
N ASP A 34 -2.25 11.97 3.81
CA ASP A 34 -3.70 12.18 3.86
C ASP A 34 -4.47 10.94 4.32
N ASP A 35 -3.86 9.75 4.30
CA ASP A 35 -4.50 8.52 4.78
C ASP A 35 -4.49 8.42 6.33
N ALA A 36 -3.85 9.35 7.05
CA ALA A 36 -3.65 9.24 8.49
C ALA A 36 -4.94 9.07 9.31
N ALA A 37 -6.06 9.65 8.84
CA ALA A 37 -7.37 9.45 9.46
C ALA A 37 -7.87 8.00 9.27
N SER A 38 -7.85 7.49 8.04
CA SER A 38 -8.22 6.10 7.75
C SER A 38 -7.29 5.09 8.41
N MET A 39 -5.99 5.39 8.55
CA MET A 39 -5.06 4.55 9.29
C MET A 39 -5.47 4.43 10.76
N ARG A 40 -5.80 5.55 11.42
CA ARG A 40 -6.24 5.54 12.83
C ARG A 40 -7.54 4.76 13.02
N GLU A 41 -8.46 4.88 12.07
CA GLU A 41 -9.71 4.12 12.09
C GLU A 41 -9.46 2.62 11.89
N LEU A 42 -8.72 2.24 10.84
CA LEU A 42 -8.42 0.84 10.53
C LEU A 42 -7.59 0.17 11.63
N PHE A 43 -6.47 0.80 12.01
CA PHE A 43 -5.49 0.23 12.93
C PHE A 43 -5.82 0.49 14.40
N GLY A 44 -6.88 1.26 14.67
CA GLY A 44 -7.50 1.33 15.98
C GLY A 44 -8.30 0.07 16.36
N ASP A 45 -8.66 -0.79 15.40
CA ASP A 45 -9.26 -2.11 15.67
C ASP A 45 -8.22 -3.02 16.36
N PRO A 46 -8.42 -3.41 17.64
CA PRO A 46 -7.46 -4.24 18.36
C PRO A 46 -7.19 -5.59 17.70
N ALA A 47 -8.20 -6.18 17.02
CA ALA A 47 -8.03 -7.45 16.34
C ALA A 47 -7.10 -7.32 15.12
N LEU A 48 -7.25 -6.22 14.36
CA LEU A 48 -6.38 -5.94 13.22
C LEU A 48 -4.97 -5.55 13.69
N ALA A 49 -4.87 -4.71 14.72
CA ALA A 49 -3.60 -4.30 15.30
C ALA A 49 -2.79 -5.50 15.80
N ALA A 50 -3.43 -6.40 16.54
CA ALA A 50 -2.81 -7.63 17.00
C ALA A 50 -2.37 -8.51 15.82
N ALA A 51 -3.26 -8.79 14.86
CA ALA A 51 -2.95 -9.64 13.72
C ALA A 51 -1.75 -9.13 12.89
N MET A 52 -1.64 -7.82 12.72
CA MET A 52 -0.60 -7.17 11.92
C MET A 52 0.62 -6.73 12.75
N ASN A 53 0.67 -7.07 14.05
CA ASN A 53 1.71 -6.63 14.99
C ASN A 53 1.96 -5.11 14.96
N LEU A 54 0.88 -4.34 14.89
CA LEU A 54 0.95 -2.89 14.91
C LEU A 54 1.14 -2.37 16.36
N PRO A 55 1.88 -1.27 16.56
CA PRO A 55 2.02 -0.65 17.87
C PRO A 55 0.66 -0.25 18.44
N VAL A 56 0.49 -0.40 19.76
CA VAL A 56 -0.66 0.07 20.52
C VAL A 56 -0.16 0.97 21.66
N PRO A 57 -0.50 2.28 21.67
CA PRO A 57 -1.33 2.98 20.70
C PRO A 57 -0.68 3.11 19.32
N PHE A 58 -1.50 3.13 18.26
CA PHE A 58 -1.02 3.30 16.90
C PHE A 58 -0.69 4.78 16.61
N ASP A 59 0.51 5.04 16.09
CA ASP A 59 0.96 6.36 15.64
C ASP A 59 1.08 6.39 14.10
N ALA A 60 0.12 7.05 13.45
CA ALA A 60 0.11 7.21 12.00
C ALA A 60 1.31 7.99 11.48
N THR A 61 1.76 9.01 12.21
CA THR A 61 2.90 9.86 11.82
C THR A 61 4.19 9.05 11.83
N ALA A 62 4.42 8.30 12.90
CA ALA A 62 5.58 7.40 13.00
C ALA A 62 5.55 6.31 11.93
N PHE A 63 4.38 5.71 11.68
CA PHE A 63 4.20 4.71 10.63
C PHE A 63 4.55 5.28 9.25
N ILE A 64 4.00 6.45 8.88
CA ILE A 64 4.27 7.12 7.60
C ILE A 64 5.76 7.47 7.45
N ALA A 65 6.39 7.98 8.51
CA ALA A 65 7.81 8.32 8.52
C ALA A 65 8.72 7.10 8.29
N ALA A 66 8.29 5.90 8.69
CA ALA A 66 9.06 4.66 8.50
C ALA A 66 8.97 4.08 7.07
N LEU A 67 7.92 4.40 6.29
CA LEU A 67 7.67 3.83 4.96
C LEU A 67 8.84 3.97 3.97
N PRO A 68 9.54 5.11 3.85
CA PRO A 68 10.68 5.23 2.94
C PRO A 68 11.84 4.30 3.30
N ARG A 69 12.08 4.06 4.59
CA ARG A 69 13.09 3.11 5.05
C ARG A 69 12.69 1.68 4.72
N ALA A 70 11.44 1.30 4.97
CA ALA A 70 10.91 -0.02 4.64
C ALA A 70 11.04 -0.31 3.14
N ARG A 71 10.67 0.64 2.26
CA ARG A 71 10.80 0.51 0.80
C ARG A 71 12.24 0.28 0.33
N ARG A 72 13.21 0.96 0.95
CA ARG A 72 14.64 0.76 0.61
C ARG A 72 15.13 -0.64 0.97
N ALA A 73 14.48 -1.30 1.93
CA ALA A 73 14.72 -2.68 2.31
C ALA A 73 13.77 -3.67 1.58
N ASP A 74 13.18 -3.24 0.45
CA ASP A 74 12.21 -3.99 -0.35
C ASP A 74 10.97 -4.47 0.43
N HIS A 75 10.63 -3.79 1.52
CA HIS A 75 9.45 -4.08 2.32
C HIS A 75 8.37 -3.02 2.06
N HIS A 76 7.41 -3.36 1.21
CA HIS A 76 6.35 -2.46 0.76
C HIS A 76 5.10 -2.60 1.63
N HIS A 77 4.66 -1.48 2.19
CA HIS A 77 3.42 -1.37 2.95
C HIS A 77 2.45 -0.55 2.10
N LEU A 78 1.36 -1.17 1.69
CA LEU A 78 0.40 -0.62 0.73
C LEU A 78 -0.99 -0.54 1.35
N ALA A 79 -1.72 0.52 1.02
CA ALA A 79 -3.15 0.61 1.24
C ALA A 79 -3.88 -0.24 0.18
N ILE A 80 -4.90 -0.99 0.62
CA ILE A 80 -5.86 -1.63 -0.26
C ILE A 80 -6.99 -0.63 -0.50
N THR A 81 -7.18 -0.18 -1.74
CA THR A 81 -8.29 0.72 -2.10
C THR A 81 -9.14 0.15 -3.24
N GLU A 82 -10.37 0.63 -3.34
CA GLU A 82 -11.33 0.35 -4.40
C GLU A 82 -12.02 1.67 -4.76
N GLY A 83 -12.29 1.93 -6.05
CA GLY A 83 -13.12 3.05 -6.54
C GLY A 83 -12.75 4.46 -6.05
N THR A 84 -13.13 4.78 -4.80
CA THR A 84 -13.05 6.08 -4.11
C THR A 84 -11.67 6.42 -3.54
N ASP A 85 -10.67 5.55 -3.74
CA ASP A 85 -9.30 5.68 -3.22
C ASP A 85 -9.17 5.74 -1.69
N VAL A 86 -10.26 5.44 -0.95
CA VAL A 86 -10.26 5.32 0.51
C VAL A 86 -9.60 4.00 0.93
N PRO A 87 -8.67 4.00 1.89
CA PRO A 87 -8.08 2.78 2.43
C PRO A 87 -9.11 1.87 3.09
N LEU A 88 -9.16 0.62 2.65
CA LEU A 88 -10.02 -0.45 3.19
C LEU A 88 -9.23 -1.51 3.97
N GLY A 89 -7.90 -1.41 3.94
CA GLY A 89 -7.00 -2.37 4.55
C GLY A 89 -5.53 -2.09 4.23
N LEU A 90 -4.69 -2.99 4.69
CA LEU A 90 -3.24 -2.98 4.58
C LEU A 90 -2.77 -4.22 3.82
N PHE A 91 -1.74 -4.07 3.01
CA PHE A 91 -1.05 -5.15 2.32
C PHE A 91 0.47 -5.00 2.49
N PHE A 92 1.13 -6.07 2.87
CA PHE A 92 2.59 -6.17 2.95
C PHE A 92 3.10 -7.01 1.79
N LEU A 93 4.18 -6.54 1.19
CA LEU A 93 4.87 -7.23 0.11
C LEU A 93 6.38 -7.10 0.34
N TRP A 94 7.05 -8.24 0.50
CA TRP A 94 8.50 -8.33 0.59
C TRP A 94 9.05 -9.23 -0.53
N PRO A 95 9.20 -8.71 -1.77
CA PRO A 95 9.52 -9.50 -2.95
C PRO A 95 10.81 -10.31 -2.81
N GLU A 96 11.88 -9.72 -2.29
CA GLU A 96 13.16 -10.42 -2.08
C GLU A 96 13.04 -11.67 -1.21
N ARG A 97 12.09 -11.68 -0.26
CA ARG A 97 11.81 -12.85 0.60
C ARG A 97 10.68 -13.72 0.08
N GLY A 98 9.98 -13.28 -0.96
CA GLY A 98 8.73 -13.86 -1.43
C GLY A 98 7.62 -13.83 -0.39
N VAL A 99 7.67 -12.97 0.63
CA VAL A 99 6.68 -12.97 1.74
C VAL A 99 5.60 -11.92 1.49
N LEU A 100 4.34 -12.32 1.66
CA LEU A 100 3.17 -11.45 1.60
C LEU A 100 2.42 -11.44 2.93
N GLY A 101 1.63 -10.39 3.15
CA GLY A 101 0.68 -10.32 4.26
C GLY A 101 -0.43 -9.31 3.97
N TYR A 102 -1.55 -9.41 4.67
CA TYR A 102 -2.66 -8.48 4.50
C TYR A 102 -3.51 -8.36 5.75
N GLY A 103 -4.23 -7.27 5.86
CA GLY A 103 -5.26 -7.04 6.85
C GLY A 103 -6.39 -6.19 6.27
N VAL A 104 -7.63 -6.57 6.56
CA VAL A 104 -8.83 -5.84 6.08
C VAL A 104 -9.60 -5.32 7.27
N GLY A 105 -9.97 -4.03 7.22
CA GLY A 105 -10.77 -3.38 8.25
C GLY A 105 -12.08 -4.12 8.48
N ALA A 106 -12.54 -4.18 9.74
CA ALA A 106 -13.72 -4.97 10.12
C ALA A 106 -14.96 -4.67 9.26
N ALA A 107 -15.23 -3.39 8.98
CA ALA A 107 -16.35 -2.92 8.16
C ALA A 107 -16.27 -3.32 6.66
N HIS A 108 -15.14 -3.89 6.22
CA HIS A 108 -14.89 -4.20 4.82
C HIS A 108 -14.63 -5.69 4.56
N ARG A 109 -14.73 -6.53 5.59
CA ARG A 109 -14.62 -8.00 5.48
C ARG A 109 -15.79 -8.58 4.68
N GLY A 110 -15.68 -9.84 4.25
CA GLY A 110 -16.72 -10.52 3.44
C GLY A 110 -16.79 -10.10 1.96
N ARG A 111 -16.13 -8.99 1.56
CA ARG A 111 -16.11 -8.45 0.18
C ARG A 111 -15.01 -9.03 -0.73
N ARG A 112 -14.38 -10.13 -0.30
CA ARG A 112 -13.23 -10.78 -0.98
C ARG A 112 -12.05 -9.84 -1.30
N LEU A 113 -11.89 -8.73 -0.57
CA LEU A 113 -10.80 -7.77 -0.79
C LEU A 113 -9.42 -8.43 -0.68
N ALA A 114 -9.20 -9.21 0.38
CA ALA A 114 -7.92 -9.89 0.61
C ALA A 114 -7.57 -10.90 -0.50
N VAL A 115 -8.56 -11.69 -0.97
CA VAL A 115 -8.37 -12.64 -2.08
C VAL A 115 -7.93 -11.89 -3.34
N ARG A 116 -8.64 -10.81 -3.70
CA ARG A 116 -8.33 -10.00 -4.89
C ARG A 116 -6.96 -9.32 -4.77
N ALA A 117 -6.60 -8.82 -3.58
CA ALA A 117 -5.31 -8.21 -3.30
C ALA A 117 -4.16 -9.23 -3.45
N LEU A 118 -4.32 -10.43 -2.88
CA LEU A 118 -3.33 -11.51 -3.02
C LEU A 118 -3.15 -11.89 -4.48
N ARG A 119 -4.23 -12.11 -5.24
CA ARG A 119 -4.13 -12.46 -6.67
C ARG A 119 -3.39 -11.38 -7.47
N LEU A 120 -3.70 -10.12 -7.20
CA LEU A 120 -3.05 -8.97 -7.84
C LEU A 120 -1.53 -8.95 -7.56
N ALA A 121 -1.15 -9.09 -6.29
CA ALA A 121 0.25 -9.12 -5.89
C ALA A 121 0.98 -10.37 -6.41
N THR A 122 0.34 -11.54 -6.37
CA THR A 122 0.87 -12.81 -6.89
C THR A 122 1.21 -12.71 -8.37
N ALA A 123 0.29 -12.21 -9.18
CA ALA A 123 0.53 -12.04 -10.62
C ALA A 123 1.68 -11.05 -10.88
N PHE A 124 1.82 -10.03 -10.04
CA PHE A 124 2.88 -9.03 -10.18
C PHE A 124 4.24 -9.61 -9.81
N CYS A 125 4.32 -10.32 -8.68
CA CYS A 125 5.57 -10.93 -8.24
C CYS A 125 6.06 -11.99 -9.22
N HIS A 126 5.18 -12.87 -9.71
CA HIS A 126 5.58 -13.89 -10.68
C HIS A 126 5.88 -13.29 -12.06
N GLY A 127 5.04 -12.37 -12.55
CA GLY A 127 5.14 -11.85 -13.92
C GLY A 127 6.22 -10.78 -14.09
N GLU A 128 6.20 -9.73 -13.26
CA GLU A 128 7.06 -8.56 -13.40
C GLU A 128 8.38 -8.71 -12.62
N LEU A 129 8.34 -9.39 -11.46
CA LEU A 129 9.53 -9.53 -10.60
C LEU A 129 10.23 -10.89 -10.74
N GLY A 130 9.62 -11.87 -11.42
CA GLY A 130 10.19 -13.20 -11.59
C GLY A 130 10.35 -14.00 -10.29
N VAL A 131 9.65 -13.64 -9.22
CA VAL A 131 9.68 -14.38 -7.95
C VAL A 131 9.11 -15.77 -8.19
N THR A 132 9.81 -16.85 -7.83
CA THR A 132 9.38 -18.22 -8.17
C THR A 132 8.44 -18.84 -7.15
N GLU A 133 8.57 -18.43 -5.88
CA GLU A 133 7.79 -18.95 -4.74
C GLU A 133 7.37 -17.79 -3.84
N LEU A 134 6.07 -17.74 -3.52
CA LEU A 134 5.47 -16.77 -2.61
C LEU A 134 4.95 -17.50 -1.37
N LEU A 135 5.18 -16.89 -0.22
CA LEU A 135 4.93 -17.43 1.11
C LEU A 135 3.96 -16.51 1.85
N LEU A 136 2.94 -17.11 2.43
CA LEU A 136 1.96 -16.45 3.28
C LEU A 136 1.91 -17.23 4.61
N PRO A 137 2.62 -16.76 5.66
CA PRO A 137 2.53 -17.36 6.99
C PRO A 137 1.14 -17.12 7.60
N ILE A 138 0.47 -18.17 8.02
CA ILE A 138 -0.87 -18.10 8.62
C ILE A 138 -0.90 -18.97 9.88
N PHE A 139 -1.41 -18.44 10.99
CA PHE A 139 -1.58 -19.24 12.20
C PHE A 139 -2.61 -20.36 11.99
N PRO A 140 -2.40 -21.56 12.57
CA PRO A 140 -3.27 -22.73 12.34
C PRO A 140 -4.73 -22.52 12.75
N ASP A 141 -5.00 -21.61 13.69
CA ASP A 141 -6.34 -21.26 14.18
C ASP A 141 -7.02 -20.15 13.35
N ASN A 142 -6.30 -19.50 12.43
CA ASN A 142 -6.83 -18.43 11.60
C ASN A 142 -7.52 -18.96 10.32
N LEU A 143 -8.62 -19.68 10.54
CA LEU A 143 -9.45 -20.27 9.47
C LEU A 143 -9.88 -19.25 8.39
N PRO A 144 -10.26 -17.99 8.72
CA PRO A 144 -10.59 -17.00 7.70
C PRO A 144 -9.44 -16.71 6.75
N SER A 145 -8.20 -16.63 7.25
CA SER A 145 -7.04 -16.36 6.42
C SER A 145 -6.63 -17.56 5.56
N GLN A 146 -6.81 -18.78 6.08
CA GLN A 146 -6.65 -20.02 5.31
C GLN A 146 -7.63 -20.07 4.14
N ALA A 147 -8.91 -19.72 4.36
CA ALA A 147 -9.91 -19.65 3.30
C ALA A 147 -9.56 -18.60 2.23
N VAL A 148 -9.01 -17.45 2.64
CA VAL A 148 -8.52 -16.43 1.72
C VAL A 148 -7.32 -16.94 0.90
N ALA A 149 -6.35 -17.60 1.54
CA ALA A 149 -5.17 -18.15 0.88
C ALA A 149 -5.57 -19.20 -0.18
N ALA A 150 -6.41 -20.16 0.20
CA ALA A 150 -6.98 -21.14 -0.73
C ALA A 150 -7.74 -20.46 -1.89
N GLY A 151 -8.58 -19.46 -1.57
CA GLY A 151 -9.31 -18.69 -2.58
C GLY A 151 -8.41 -17.90 -3.54
N ALA A 152 -7.20 -17.54 -3.12
CA ALA A 152 -6.19 -16.90 -3.94
C ALA A 152 -5.29 -17.89 -4.70
N GLY A 153 -5.45 -19.20 -4.50
CA GLY A 153 -4.66 -20.25 -5.18
C GLY A 153 -3.44 -20.74 -4.39
N TYR A 154 -3.25 -20.27 -3.16
CA TYR A 154 -2.19 -20.76 -2.28
C TYR A 154 -2.55 -22.13 -1.73
N ARG A 155 -1.52 -22.93 -1.42
CA ARG A 155 -1.65 -24.28 -0.88
C ARG A 155 -0.82 -24.41 0.37
N ASP A 156 -1.37 -25.03 1.40
CA ASP A 156 -0.59 -25.53 2.52
C ASP A 156 0.20 -26.77 2.07
N LEU A 157 1.52 -26.73 2.21
CA LEU A 157 2.43 -27.82 1.86
C LEU A 157 3.01 -28.53 3.11
N GLY A 158 2.45 -28.26 4.29
CA GLY A 158 2.91 -28.82 5.58
C GLY A 158 4.18 -28.16 6.14
N GLY A 159 4.58 -27.01 5.59
CA GLY A 159 5.70 -26.22 6.08
C GLY A 159 5.27 -25.24 7.16
N SER A 160 6.19 -24.83 8.03
CA SER A 160 5.91 -23.84 9.09
C SER A 160 7.13 -22.96 9.35
N VAL A 161 6.89 -21.76 9.86
CA VAL A 161 7.94 -20.82 10.27
C VAL A 161 7.60 -20.20 11.63
N ASP A 162 8.63 -19.88 12.41
CA ASP A 162 8.48 -19.08 13.61
C ASP A 162 8.25 -17.62 13.20
N VAL A 163 7.14 -17.06 13.67
CA VAL A 163 6.77 -15.66 13.46
C VAL A 163 6.51 -15.00 14.80
N THR A 164 6.52 -13.67 14.83
CA THR A 164 6.01 -12.93 15.99
C THR A 164 4.52 -13.23 16.15
N ALA A 165 4.13 -13.69 17.34
CA ALA A 165 2.73 -13.95 17.68
C ALA A 165 1.91 -12.65 17.60
N PRO A 166 0.61 -12.71 17.24
CA PRO A 166 -0.24 -11.54 17.18
C PRO A 166 -0.22 -10.77 18.51
N GLY A 167 -0.19 -9.44 18.43
CA GLY A 167 -0.08 -8.56 19.61
C GLY A 167 1.33 -8.48 20.19
N GLY A 168 2.34 -9.08 19.54
CA GLY A 168 3.74 -8.99 19.97
C GLY A 168 4.07 -9.83 21.21
N HIS A 169 3.18 -10.72 21.66
CA HIS A 169 3.34 -11.53 22.86
C HIS A 169 4.20 -12.79 22.63
N GLY A 170 5.40 -12.63 22.07
CA GLY A 170 6.38 -13.71 21.87
C GLY A 170 6.39 -14.31 20.46
N ARG A 171 6.89 -15.54 20.35
CA ARG A 171 6.97 -16.28 19.09
C ARG A 171 5.82 -17.28 18.98
N GLY A 172 5.20 -17.36 17.81
CA GLY A 172 4.24 -18.39 17.47
C GLY A 172 4.66 -19.10 16.18
N ARG A 173 4.08 -20.28 15.95
CA ARG A 173 4.35 -21.08 14.76
C ARG A 173 3.21 -20.88 13.75
N ALA A 174 3.55 -20.40 12.57
CA ALA A 174 2.61 -20.21 11.47
C ALA A 174 2.86 -21.23 10.37
N ASP A 175 1.80 -21.76 9.80
CA ASP A 175 1.86 -22.65 8.64
C ASP A 175 2.13 -21.82 7.38
N LEU A 176 2.94 -22.37 6.47
CA LEU A 176 3.34 -21.72 5.25
C LEU A 176 2.41 -22.10 4.10
N TRP A 177 1.57 -21.14 3.74
CA TRP A 177 0.78 -21.21 2.51
C TRP A 177 1.63 -20.73 1.35
N VAL A 178 1.73 -21.55 0.30
CA VAL A 178 2.67 -21.35 -0.81
C VAL A 178 1.93 -21.15 -2.12
N HIS A 179 2.41 -20.22 -2.94
CA HIS A 179 2.07 -20.13 -4.36
C HIS A 179 3.35 -20.15 -5.19
N ARG A 180 3.36 -20.91 -6.29
CA ARG A 180 4.53 -21.02 -7.18
C ARG A 180 4.23 -20.47 -8.57
N ALA A 181 5.28 -19.98 -9.23
CA ALA A 181 5.18 -19.60 -10.63
C ALA A 181 4.67 -20.78 -11.47
N GLY A 182 3.74 -20.52 -12.39
CA GLY A 182 3.09 -21.54 -13.21
C GLY A 182 1.91 -22.25 -12.54
N TRP A 183 1.64 -22.03 -11.25
CA TRP A 183 0.38 -22.47 -10.65
C TRP A 183 -0.77 -21.55 -11.07
N PRO A 184 -1.98 -22.09 -11.29
CA PRO A 184 -3.11 -21.29 -11.70
C PRO A 184 -3.54 -20.37 -10.55
N VAL A 185 -3.67 -19.08 -10.86
CA VAL A 185 -4.34 -18.11 -9.99
C VAL A 185 -5.84 -18.16 -10.32
N PRO A 186 -6.72 -18.61 -9.40
CA PRO A 186 -8.14 -18.77 -9.72
C PRO A 186 -8.80 -17.45 -10.13
N GLY A 187 -9.80 -17.49 -11.01
CA GLY A 187 -10.56 -16.31 -11.46
C GLY A 187 -9.78 -15.36 -12.36
N GLY A 188 -9.03 -15.92 -13.32
CA GLY A 188 -8.10 -15.20 -14.20
C GLY A 188 -8.69 -13.95 -14.84
N GLU A 189 -7.92 -12.86 -14.80
CA GLU A 189 -8.04 -11.63 -15.59
C GLU A 189 -6.82 -10.71 -15.32
N PRO A 190 -6.60 -9.64 -16.13
CA PRO A 190 -5.37 -9.40 -16.87
C PRO A 190 -4.14 -9.10 -16.00
N SER A 191 -2.97 -9.27 -16.61
CA SER A 191 -1.67 -8.98 -16.00
C SER A 191 -1.66 -7.66 -15.22
N PRO A 192 -1.15 -7.65 -13.98
CA PRO A 192 -1.06 -6.45 -13.17
C PRO A 192 -0.30 -5.38 -13.91
N ARG A 193 -0.83 -4.16 -13.89
CA ARG A 193 -0.11 -3.00 -14.41
C ARG A 193 0.54 -2.27 -13.25
N ARG A 194 1.88 -2.22 -13.25
CA ARG A 194 2.61 -1.27 -12.42
C ARG A 194 2.29 0.13 -12.93
N MET A 195 1.77 1.00 -12.07
CA MET A 195 1.66 2.40 -12.40
C MET A 195 2.99 3.08 -12.10
N THR A 196 3.72 3.51 -13.13
CA THR A 196 4.80 4.48 -12.95
C THR A 196 4.19 5.82 -12.62
N THR A 197 4.32 6.25 -11.36
CA THR A 197 4.15 7.67 -11.05
C THR A 197 5.38 8.38 -11.58
N ALA A 198 5.20 9.33 -12.50
CA ALA A 198 6.28 10.24 -12.87
C ALA A 198 6.78 10.90 -11.59
N ALA A 199 8.10 10.93 -11.38
CA ALA A 199 8.72 11.75 -10.35
C ALA A 199 8.15 13.17 -10.45
N GLY A 200 7.74 13.73 -9.32
CA GLY A 200 6.82 14.85 -9.23
C GLY A 200 7.10 15.98 -10.23
N ALA A 201 6.08 16.31 -11.03
CA ALA A 201 5.93 17.67 -11.51
C ALA A 201 5.78 18.55 -10.27
N GLY A 202 6.76 19.42 -10.04
CA GLY A 202 6.69 20.45 -8.99
C GLY A 202 5.43 21.30 -9.13
N PRO A 203 5.03 22.03 -8.07
CA PRO A 203 3.82 22.83 -8.12
C PRO A 203 3.88 23.77 -9.33
N ALA A 204 2.87 23.67 -10.20
CA ALA A 204 2.68 24.63 -11.27
C ALA A 204 2.66 26.02 -10.63
N SER A 205 3.71 26.78 -10.87
CA SER A 205 3.80 28.18 -10.49
C SER A 205 2.64 28.92 -11.14
N CYS A 206 1.71 29.43 -10.32
CA CYS A 206 0.72 30.40 -10.77
C CYS A 206 1.42 31.52 -11.54
N PRO A 207 0.98 31.88 -12.75
CA PRO A 207 1.50 33.06 -13.42
C PRO A 207 1.11 34.29 -12.59
N ARG A 208 2.13 35.04 -12.17
CA ARG A 208 1.99 36.34 -11.54
C ARG A 208 1.26 37.26 -12.52
N HIS A 209 0.05 37.72 -12.17
CA HIS A 209 -0.53 38.89 -12.81
C HIS A 209 0.29 40.11 -12.40
N GLY A 210 1.13 40.59 -13.33
CA GLY A 210 1.75 41.91 -13.24
C GLY A 210 0.71 43.01 -13.54
N PRO A 211 0.81 44.19 -12.92
CA PRO A 211 -0.17 45.25 -13.09
C PRO A 211 -0.01 45.91 -14.46
N ALA A 212 -1.09 45.96 -15.23
CA ALA A 212 -1.15 46.77 -16.46
C ALA A 212 -1.20 48.24 -16.06
N GLY A 213 -0.12 48.97 -16.38
CA GLY A 213 0.00 50.40 -16.18
C GLY A 213 -1.00 51.17 -17.05
N HIS A 214 -1.86 51.97 -16.42
CA HIS A 214 -2.60 53.03 -17.09
C HIS A 214 -1.68 54.24 -17.27
N ARG A 215 -1.11 54.41 -18.47
CA ARG A 215 -0.62 55.72 -18.91
C ARG A 215 -1.80 56.52 -19.45
N GLY A 216 -1.89 57.76 -18.98
CA GLY A 216 -3.00 58.65 -19.22
C GLY A 216 -3.09 59.21 -20.63
N ARG A 217 -4.23 59.85 -20.87
CA ARG A 217 -4.38 60.95 -21.81
C ARG A 217 -5.21 62.03 -21.12
N ALA A 218 -4.62 63.22 -21.07
CA ALA A 218 -5.28 64.46 -20.72
C ALA A 218 -6.02 65.02 -21.94
N SER A 219 -7.21 65.59 -21.71
CA SER A 219 -7.80 66.70 -22.47
C SER A 219 -9.13 67.06 -21.81
N THR A 220 -9.19 68.15 -21.03
CA THR A 220 -9.70 69.49 -21.43
C THR A 220 -11.20 69.63 -21.17
N GLY A 221 -11.62 70.61 -20.36
CA GLY A 221 -12.98 71.16 -20.45
C GLY A 221 -13.66 71.59 -19.14
N MET A 222 -13.47 72.87 -18.79
CA MET A 222 -14.50 73.82 -18.31
C MET A 222 -15.20 73.64 -16.95
N ASN A 223 -14.81 74.56 -16.04
CA ASN A 223 -15.62 75.52 -15.27
C ASN A 223 -17.10 75.18 -14.95
N SER A 224 -17.49 75.28 -13.67
CA SER A 224 -18.19 76.45 -13.08
C SER A 224 -19.03 76.07 -11.84
N THR A 225 -18.98 76.90 -10.79
CA THR A 225 -20.02 77.17 -9.76
C THR A 225 -20.47 76.00 -8.84
N GLY A 226 -20.67 76.14 -7.53
CA GLY A 226 -20.68 77.30 -6.64
C GLY A 226 -21.06 76.85 -5.22
N THR A 227 -20.71 77.71 -4.27
CA THR A 227 -21.14 77.91 -2.87
C THR A 227 -22.38 77.14 -2.36
N MET A 228 -22.23 76.42 -1.24
CA MET A 228 -22.68 76.78 0.13
C MET A 228 -22.14 75.76 1.13
#